data_AF-A0A7X1EKG7-F1
#
_entry.id   AF-A0A7X1EKG7-F1
#
_cell.length_a   1.000
_cell.length_b   1.000
_cell.length_c   1.000
_cell.angle_alpha   90.00
_cell.angle_beta   90.00
_cell.angle_gamma   90.00
#
_symmetry.space_group_name_H-M   'P 1'
#
loop_
_entity.id
_entity.type
_entity.pdbx_description
1 polymer ?
#
loop_
_entity_poly.entity_id
_entity_poly.type
_entity_poly.pdbx_seq_one_letter_code
_entity_poly.pdbx_strand_id
1 'polypeptide(L)'
;MSRKFIDDDEVLSFLSANPGATAIDVQKHIGATINGVRTKLRKMVVARIVESKRINGCNHYQLLENTAVFGSPNQALLNSLLGRVQQRRVSL
;
A
#
# COMPACT_ATOMS: atom_id res chain seq x y z
N MET A 1 -19.51 10.07 23.86
CA MET A 1 -18.28 10.19 23.04
C MET A 1 -18.68 10.21 21.57
N SER A 2 -18.59 11.37 20.90
CA SER A 2 -18.84 11.50 19.46
C SER A 2 -17.80 10.68 18.68
N ARG A 3 -18.23 9.96 17.64
CA ARG A 3 -17.35 9.15 16.79
C ARG A 3 -16.62 10.09 15.84
N LYS A 4 -15.37 10.46 16.15
CA LYS A 4 -14.53 11.23 15.23
C LYS A 4 -14.35 10.45 13.93
N PHE A 5 -14.68 11.07 12.80
CA PHE A 5 -14.40 10.51 11.48
C PHE A 5 -12.88 10.49 11.26
N ILE A 6 -12.36 9.38 10.74
CA ILE A 6 -10.94 9.22 10.43
C ILE A 6 -10.82 9.30 8.91
N ASP A 7 -10.22 10.39 8.45
CA ASP A 7 -9.95 10.63 7.04
C ASP A 7 -8.85 9.66 6.54
N ASP A 8 -9.06 9.08 5.36
CA ASP A 8 -8.09 8.17 4.75
C ASP A 8 -6.85 8.94 4.32
N ASP A 9 -7.02 10.12 3.72
CA ASP A 9 -5.92 10.91 3.16
C ASP A 9 -4.99 11.43 4.26
N GLU A 10 -5.54 11.80 5.42
CA GLU A 10 -4.77 12.20 6.61
C GLU A 10 -3.88 11.04 7.11
N VAL A 11 -4.45 9.83 7.21
CA VAL A 11 -3.68 8.63 7.62
C VAL A 11 -2.57 8.33 6.61
N LEU A 12 -2.87 8.40 5.31
CA LEU A 12 -1.90 8.09 4.26
C LEU A 12 -0.78 9.14 4.21
N SER A 13 -1.10 10.42 4.33
CA SER A 13 -0.12 11.51 4.41
C SER A 13 0.78 11.39 5.65
N PHE A 14 0.23 10.89 6.76
CA PHE A 14 1.05 10.65 7.95
C PHE A 14 2.00 9.47 7.75
N LEU A 15 1.52 8.36 7.17
CA LEU A 15 2.32 7.17 6.91
C LEU A 15 3.37 7.37 5.81
N SER A 16 3.15 8.27 4.84
CA SER A 16 4.17 8.65 3.86
C SER A 16 5.33 9.38 4.50
N ALA A 17 5.06 10.27 5.45
CA ALA A 17 6.08 11.00 6.19
C ALA A 17 6.77 10.15 7.27
N ASN A 18 6.10 9.11 7.79
CA ASN A 18 6.54 8.28 8.90
C ASN A 18 6.43 6.78 8.58
N PRO A 19 7.28 6.24 7.69
CA PRO A 19 7.26 4.82 7.35
C PRO A 19 7.59 3.96 8.59
N GLY A 20 6.79 2.92 8.82
CA GLY A 20 6.93 2.05 9.99
C GLY A 20 6.23 2.56 11.25
N ALA A 21 5.46 3.64 11.18
CA ALA A 21 4.70 4.14 12.33
C ALA A 21 3.72 3.09 12.90
N THR A 22 3.49 3.14 14.20
CA THR A 22 2.54 2.24 14.87
C THR A 22 1.13 2.83 14.89
N ALA A 23 0.13 2.00 15.22
CA ALA A 23 -1.23 2.48 15.43
C ALA A 23 -1.34 3.53 16.55
N ILE A 24 -0.41 3.54 17.52
CA ILE A 24 -0.37 4.53 18.60
C ILE A 24 0.10 5.88 18.06
N ASP A 25 1.08 5.88 17.16
CA ASP A 25 1.61 7.12 16.57
C ASP A 25 0.54 7.78 15.68
N VAL A 26 -0.13 6.96 14.85
CA VAL A 26 -1.29 7.42 14.06
C VAL A 26 -2.40 7.95 14.95
N GLN A 27 -2.68 7.30 16.07
CA GLN A 27 -3.69 7.77 17.04
C GLN A 27 -3.32 9.12 17.64
N LYS A 28 -2.05 9.32 18.03
CA LYS A 28 -1.57 10.58 18.59
C LYS A 28 -1.68 11.73 17.58
N HIS A 29 -1.43 11.45 16.30
CA HIS A 29 -1.55 12.43 15.23
C HIS A 29 -3.01 12.83 14.98
N ILE A 30 -3.89 11.84 14.77
CA ILE A 30 -5.28 12.07 14.36
C ILE A 30 -6.17 12.45 15.55
N GLY A 31 -5.84 12.04 16.77
CA GLY A 31 -6.66 12.27 17.96
C GLY A 31 -7.97 11.47 17.97
N ALA A 32 -8.02 10.34 17.27
CA ALA A 32 -9.14 9.40 17.30
C ALA A 32 -8.94 8.32 18.38
N THR A 33 -9.96 7.47 18.60
CA THR A 33 -9.81 6.33 19.51
C THR A 33 -8.89 5.27 18.91
N ILE A 34 -8.07 4.60 19.75
CA ILE A 34 -7.14 3.56 19.28
C ILE A 34 -7.84 2.43 18.52
N ASN A 35 -9.04 2.05 18.95
CA ASN A 35 -9.82 1.01 18.27
C ASN A 35 -10.30 1.48 16.89
N GLY A 36 -10.72 2.75 16.76
CA GLY A 36 -11.08 3.33 15.47
C GLY A 36 -9.90 3.32 14.50
N VAL A 37 -8.72 3.74 14.96
CA VAL A 37 -7.48 3.74 14.18
C VAL A 37 -7.10 2.33 13.75
N ARG A 38 -7.12 1.35 14.66
CA ARG A 38 -6.82 -0.06 14.34
C ARG A 38 -7.79 -0.62 13.30
N THR A 39 -9.08 -0.36 13.44
CA THR A 39 -10.08 -0.78 12.45
C THR A 39 -9.82 -0.14 11.08
N LYS A 40 -9.47 1.14 11.05
CA LYS A 40 -9.14 1.87 9.82
C LYS A 40 -7.91 1.29 9.13
N LEU A 41 -6.80 1.15 9.86
CA LEU A 41 -5.57 0.57 9.34
C LEU A 41 -5.79 -0.88 8.84
N ARG A 42 -6.59 -1.68 9.56
CA ARG A 42 -6.95 -3.03 9.09
C ARG A 42 -7.67 -3.00 7.74
N LYS A 43 -8.60 -2.06 7.53
CA LYS A 43 -9.29 -1.89 6.24
C LYS A 43 -8.31 -1.49 5.13
N MET A 44 -7.39 -0.57 5.41
CA MET A 44 -6.36 -0.14 4.44
C MET A 44 -5.39 -1.27 4.07
N VAL A 45 -5.05 -2.14 5.03
CA VAL A 45 -4.26 -3.35 4.77
C VAL A 45 -5.02 -4.34 3.89
N VAL A 46 -6.30 -4.58 4.17
CA VAL A 46 -7.16 -5.45 3.33
C VAL A 46 -7.30 -4.88 1.91
N ALA A 47 -7.39 -3.55 1.78
CA ALA A 47 -7.42 -2.85 0.50
C ALA A 47 -6.07 -2.80 -0.23
N ARG A 48 -4.99 -3.35 0.36
CA ARG A 48 -3.61 -3.33 -0.17
C ARG A 48 -3.05 -1.93 -0.44
N ILE A 49 -3.48 -0.95 0.35
CA ILE A 49 -2.95 0.43 0.30
C ILE A 49 -1.77 0.59 1.28
N VAL A 50 -1.85 -0.12 2.40
CA VAL A 50 -0.88 -0.06 3.50
C VAL A 50 -0.40 -1.48 3.79
N GLU A 51 0.89 -1.65 4.04
CA GLU A 51 1.45 -2.89 4.56
C GLU A 51 1.55 -2.84 6.09
N SER A 52 1.39 -3.98 6.75
CA SER A 52 1.55 -4.12 8.20
C SER A 52 2.56 -5.22 8.50
N LYS A 53 3.62 -4.88 9.23
CA LYS A 53 4.63 -5.82 9.72
C LYS A 53 4.63 -5.88 11.25
N ARG A 54 4.61 -7.09 11.81
CA ARG A 54 4.69 -7.28 13.26
C ARG A 54 6.15 -7.35 13.70
N ILE A 55 6.56 -6.42 14.55
CA ILE A 55 7.92 -6.33 15.11
C ILE A 55 7.78 -6.15 16.62
N ASN A 56 8.46 -6.99 17.40
CA ASN A 56 8.42 -6.97 18.88
C ASN A 56 7.00 -6.93 19.47
N GLY A 57 6.06 -7.65 18.85
CA GLY A 57 4.65 -7.71 19.29
C GLY A 57 3.78 -6.53 18.84
N CYS A 58 4.35 -5.51 18.20
CA CYS A 58 3.66 -4.33 17.71
C CYS A 58 3.57 -4.32 16.17
N ASN A 59 2.42 -3.89 15.64
CA ASN A 59 2.27 -3.72 14.19
C ASN A 59 2.81 -2.34 13.79
N HIS A 60 3.71 -2.36 12.81
CA HIS A 60 4.30 -1.21 12.16
C HIS A 60 3.71 -1.12 10.77
N TYR A 61 3.28 0.07 10.38
CA TYR A 61 2.52 0.32 9.17
C TYR A 61 3.34 1.21 8.24
N GLN A 62 3.26 0.92 6.94
CA GLN A 62 3.90 1.71 5.90
C GLN A 62 3.03 1.71 4.65
N LEU A 63 3.13 2.73 3.81
CA LEU A 63 2.47 2.71 2.51
C LEU A 63 3.01 1.54 1.68
N LEU A 64 2.10 0.81 1.03
CA LEU A 64 2.54 -0.13 0.02
C LEU A 64 3.00 0.72 -1.16
N GLU A 65 4.32 0.79 -1.39
CA GLU A 65 4.81 1.36 -2.63
C GLU A 65 4.18 0.55 -3.75
N ASN A 66 3.42 1.24 -4.61
CA ASN A 66 2.90 0.68 -5.85
C ASN A 66 4.10 0.42 -6.75
N THR A 67 4.87 -0.60 -6.42
CA THR A 67 5.83 -1.22 -7.33
C THR A 67 4.96 -1.84 -8.40
N ALA A 68 4.68 -1.04 -9.43
CA ALA A 68 4.28 -1.51 -10.76
C ALA A 68 5.41 -2.34 -11.40
N VAL A 69 6.02 -3.25 -10.64
CA VAL A 69 7.03 -4.22 -11.07
C VAL A 69 6.36 -5.55 -11.43
N PHE A 70 5.08 -5.72 -11.12
CA PHE A 70 4.28 -6.71 -11.83
C PHE A 70 3.80 -6.09 -13.13
N GLY A 71 4.67 -6.12 -14.14
CA GLY A 71 4.22 -6.13 -15.52
C GLY A 71 3.05 -7.09 -15.60
N SER A 72 1.87 -6.54 -15.91
CA SER A 72 0.64 -7.33 -16.04
C SER A 72 0.97 -8.61 -16.81
N PRO A 73 0.44 -9.79 -16.44
CA PRO A 73 0.67 -11.01 -17.24
C PRO A 73 0.35 -10.79 -18.72
N ASN A 74 -0.57 -9.86 -19.03
CA ASN A 74 -0.86 -9.44 -20.39
C ASN A 74 0.26 -8.61 -21.03
N GLN A 75 1.00 -7.77 -20.28
CA GLN A 75 2.16 -7.06 -20.80
C GLN A 75 3.34 -8.00 -21.10
N ALA A 76 3.58 -9.01 -20.27
CA ALA A 76 4.61 -10.02 -20.55
C ALA A 76 4.27 -10.82 -21.82
N LEU A 77 2.99 -11.13 -22.03
CA LEU A 77 2.49 -11.84 -23.20
C LEU A 77 2.52 -10.94 -24.46
N LEU A 78 2.12 -9.66 -24.35
CA LEU A 78 2.23 -8.68 -25.43
C LEU A 78 3.69 -8.45 -25.83
N ASN A 79 4.61 -8.30 -24.88
CA ASN A 79 6.05 -8.15 -25.17
C ASN A 79 6.63 -9.40 -25.85
N SER A 80 6.18 -10.60 -25.45
CA SER A 80 6.59 -11.86 -26.09
C SER A 80 6.07 -11.99 -27.52
N LEU A 81 4.84 -11.52 -27.78
CA LEU A 81 4.27 -11.50 -29.13
C LEU A 81 4.95 -10.44 -30.02
N LEU A 82 5.23 -9.25 -29.49
CA LEU A 82 5.92 -8.18 -30.21
C LEU A 82 7.38 -8.54 -30.53
N GLY A 83 8.10 -9.18 -29.60
CA GLY A 83 9.47 -9.66 -29.82
C GLY A 83 9.55 -10.70 -30.95
N ARG A 84 8.55 -11.58 -31.07
CA ARG A 84 8.46 -12.57 -32.16
C ARG A 84 8.16 -11.93 -33.53
N VAL A 85 7.44 -10.80 -33.56
CA VAL A 85 7.15 -10.08 -34.81
C VAL A 85 8.41 -9.39 -35.36
N GLN A 86 9.30 -8.90 -34.50
CA GLN A 86 10.55 -8.27 -34.94
C GLN A 86 11.59 -9.28 -35.46
N GLN A 87 11.67 -10.49 -34.88
CA GLN A 87 12.61 -11.53 -35.34
C GLN A 87 12.31 -12.04 -36.75
N ARG A 88 11.06 -11.92 -37.24
CA ARG A 88 10.68 -12.36 -38.59
C ARG A 88 11.11 -11.42 -39.72
N ARG A 89 11.61 -10.21 -39.40
CA ARG A 89 12.01 -9.20 -40.41
C ARG A 89 13.52 -9.12 -40.65
N VAL A 90 14.35 -9.84 -39.89
CA VAL A 90 15.83 -9.79 -40.01
C VAL A 90 16.40 -11.08 -40.62
N SER A 91 15.59 -11.79 -41.41
CA SER A 91 15.99 -13.02 -42.10
C SER A 91 15.65 -12.94 -43.57
N LEU A 92 16.18 -11.93 -44.27
CA LEU A 92 16.31 -11.87 -45.72
C LEU A 92 17.61 -11.15 -46.07
#